data_AF-A0A2W6D824-F1
#
_entry.id   AF-A0A2W6D824-F1
#
_cell.length_a   1.000
_cell.length_b   1.000
_cell.length_c   1.000
_cell.angle_alpha   90.00
_cell.angle_beta   90.00
_cell.angle_gamma   90.00
#
_symmetry.space_group_name_H-M   'P 1'
#
loop_
_entity.id
_entity.type
_entity.pdbx_description
1 polymer ?
#
loop_
_entity_poly.entity_id
_entity_poly.type
_entity_poly.pdbx_seq_one_letter_code
_entity_poly.pdbx_strand_id
1 'polypeptide(L)'
;MDENRARRVADALRDRGVDAHLARVGVYQSGVRVSLPDGREAMWDSDGTASLEAQVMRDGVLVGFVPVIEGSEDFDESQVVDAIARTDYEQPIARQHRTAPPPGPALPPEGGLFRRFLDGFRYR
;
A
#
# COMPACT_ATOMS: atom_id res chain seq x y z
N MET A 1 6.08 -5.48 8.00
CA MET A 1 5.17 -4.51 8.65
C MET A 1 4.30 -5.13 9.76
N ASP A 2 3.85 -4.35 10.76
CA ASP A 2 2.76 -4.74 11.68
C ASP A 2 1.36 -4.46 11.10
N GLU A 3 0.34 -5.24 11.48
CA GLU A 3 -1.04 -5.14 10.95
C GLU A 3 -1.66 -3.74 11.10
N ASN A 4 -1.49 -3.10 12.27
CA ASN A 4 -2.07 -1.79 12.52
C ASN A 4 -1.41 -0.70 11.66
N ARG A 5 -0.11 -0.82 11.41
CA ARG A 5 0.64 0.08 10.53
C ARG A 5 0.21 -0.14 9.09
N ALA A 6 0.14 -1.39 8.63
CA ALA A 6 -0.33 -1.74 7.29
C ALA A 6 -1.75 -1.23 7.01
N ARG A 7 -2.66 -1.32 7.99
CA ARG A 7 -4.02 -0.77 7.88
C ARG A 7 -4.00 0.76 7.69
N ARG A 8 -3.24 1.49 8.51
CA ARG A 8 -3.14 2.96 8.39
C ARG A 8 -2.54 3.39 7.05
N VAL A 9 -1.51 2.67 6.58
CA VAL A 9 -0.88 2.94 5.28
C VAL A 9 -1.88 2.68 4.14
N ALA A 10 -2.62 1.57 4.18
CA ALA A 10 -3.65 1.28 3.18
C ALA A 10 -4.74 2.36 3.16
N ASP A 11 -5.27 2.75 4.32
CA ASP A 11 -6.26 3.84 4.42
C ASP A 11 -5.71 5.15 3.82
N ALA A 12 -4.48 5.55 4.17
CA ALA A 12 -3.85 6.76 3.66
C ALA A 12 -3.54 6.73 2.16
N LEU A 13 -3.30 5.54 1.58
CA LEU A 13 -3.14 5.35 0.14
C LEU A 13 -4.49 5.49 -0.60
N ARG A 14 -5.57 4.96 -0.03
CA ARG A 14 -6.93 5.10 -0.59
C ARG A 14 -7.39 6.55 -0.61
N ASP A 15 -7.05 7.31 0.44
CA ASP A 15 -7.28 8.76 0.49
C ASP A 15 -6.58 9.52 -0.66
N ARG A 16 -5.51 8.95 -1.23
CA ARG A 16 -4.77 9.50 -2.38
C ARG A 16 -5.22 8.91 -3.74
N GLY A 17 -6.25 8.08 -3.75
CA GLY A 17 -6.78 7.44 -4.96
C GLY A 17 -6.02 6.18 -5.39
N VAL A 18 -5.15 5.63 -4.55
CA VAL A 18 -4.48 4.34 -4.80
C VAL A 18 -5.35 3.22 -4.25
N ASP A 19 -5.67 2.21 -5.07
CA ASP A 19 -6.50 1.08 -4.64
C ASP A 19 -5.71 0.12 -3.75
N ALA A 20 -5.52 0.51 -2.49
CA ALA A 20 -4.75 -0.20 -1.50
C ALA A 20 -5.66 -0.95 -0.51
N HIS A 21 -5.15 -2.08 -0.04
CA HIS A 21 -5.83 -3.03 0.83
C HIS A 21 -4.87 -3.57 1.87
N LEU A 22 -5.37 -3.86 3.07
CA LEU A 22 -4.62 -4.65 4.04
C LEU A 22 -4.44 -6.08 3.50
N ALA A 23 -3.20 -6.52 3.38
CA ALA A 23 -2.87 -7.88 3.00
C ALA A 23 -2.47 -8.71 4.23
N ARG A 24 -3.12 -9.85 4.41
CA ARG A 24 -2.73 -10.86 5.41
C ARG A 24 -2.04 -12.00 4.67
N VAL A 25 -0.71 -11.92 4.59
CA VAL A 25 0.10 -12.85 3.78
C VAL A 25 0.43 -14.11 4.57
N GLY A 26 0.38 -14.05 5.91
CA GLY A 26 0.48 -15.20 6.80
C GLY A 26 -0.02 -14.89 8.21
N VAL A 27 0.10 -15.85 9.13
CA VAL A 27 -0.41 -15.73 10.52
C VAL A 27 0.23 -14.56 11.28
N TYR A 28 1.46 -14.19 10.94
CA TYR A 28 2.21 -13.07 11.57
C TYR A 28 2.75 -12.06 10.54
N GLN A 29 2.32 -12.15 9.28
CA GLN A 29 2.83 -11.31 8.20
C GLN A 29 1.67 -10.51 7.63
N SER A 30 1.72 -9.20 7.86
CA SER A 30 0.79 -8.23 7.31
C SER A 30 1.56 -7.26 6.42
N GLY A 31 0.95 -6.91 5.29
CA GLY A 31 1.50 -5.97 4.32
C GLY A 31 0.40 -5.15 3.67
N VAL A 32 0.75 -4.44 2.60
CA VAL A 32 -0.20 -3.62 1.83
C VAL A 32 -0.29 -4.17 0.42
N ARG A 33 -1.48 -4.55 -0.03
CA ARG A 33 -1.74 -4.94 -1.42
C ARG A 33 -2.29 -3.73 -2.18
N VAL A 34 -1.65 -3.35 -3.26
CA VAL A 34 -2.13 -2.35 -4.21
C VAL A 34 -2.64 -3.06 -5.46
N SER A 35 -3.92 -2.88 -5.78
CA SER A 35 -4.55 -3.40 -6.99
C SER A 35 -4.26 -2.46 -8.16
N LEU A 36 -3.69 -3.02 -9.23
CA LEU A 36 -3.32 -2.28 -10.44
C LEU A 36 -4.42 -2.41 -11.51
N PRO A 37 -4.60 -1.39 -12.37
CA PRO A 37 -5.71 -1.36 -13.34
C PRO A 37 -5.71 -2.52 -14.36
N ASP A 38 -4.57 -3.16 -14.59
CA ASP A 38 -4.40 -4.27 -15.53
C ASP A 38 -4.60 -5.65 -14.90
N GLY A 39 -5.07 -5.70 -13.65
CA GLY A 39 -5.32 -6.92 -12.89
C GLY A 39 -4.09 -7.45 -12.15
N ARG A 40 -2.97 -6.72 -12.17
CA ARG A 40 -1.81 -7.03 -11.31
C ARG A 40 -2.05 -6.59 -9.88
N GLU A 41 -1.30 -7.18 -8.95
CA GLU A 41 -1.35 -6.85 -7.53
C GLU A 41 0.07 -6.65 -7.01
N ALA A 42 0.36 -5.47 -6.46
CA ALA A 42 1.64 -5.20 -5.81
C ALA A 42 1.52 -5.44 -4.30
N MET A 43 2.30 -6.38 -3.77
CA MET A 43 2.33 -6.77 -2.37
C MET A 43 3.54 -6.14 -1.68
N TRP A 44 3.31 -5.15 -0.83
CA TRP A 44 4.33 -4.42 -0.09
C TRP A 44 4.58 -4.99 1.29
N ASP A 45 5.86 -5.05 1.67
CA ASP A 45 6.35 -5.39 3.02
C ASP A 45 5.64 -6.62 3.61
N SER A 46 5.70 -7.70 2.83
CA SER A 46 5.04 -8.98 3.14
C SER A 46 5.97 -10.02 3.72
N ASP A 47 7.28 -9.79 3.69
CA ASP A 47 8.31 -10.74 4.09
C ASP A 47 8.81 -10.53 5.54
N GLY A 48 8.39 -9.43 6.19
CA GLY A 48 8.75 -9.10 7.56
C GLY A 48 10.12 -8.44 7.72
N THR A 49 10.70 -7.92 6.63
CA THR A 49 11.91 -7.10 6.69
C THR A 49 11.58 -5.68 7.16
N ALA A 50 12.59 -4.97 7.68
CA ALA A 50 12.42 -3.56 8.06
C ALA A 50 12.36 -2.66 6.83
N SER A 51 12.96 -3.09 5.72
CA SER A 51 13.07 -2.33 4.50
C SER A 51 11.82 -2.49 3.62
N LEU A 52 11.45 -1.42 2.94
CA LEU A 52 10.27 -1.35 2.08
C LEU A 52 10.60 -1.89 0.67
N GLU A 53 9.94 -2.98 0.32
CA GLU A 53 9.97 -3.61 -1.01
C GLU A 53 8.59 -4.14 -1.42
N ALA A 54 8.44 -4.54 -2.68
CA ALA A 54 7.17 -5.08 -3.18
C ALA A 54 7.35 -6.18 -4.21
N GLN A 55 6.43 -7.15 -4.21
CA GLN A 55 6.31 -8.14 -5.28
C GLN A 55 5.05 -7.86 -6.11
N VAL A 56 5.18 -7.85 -7.43
CA VAL A 56 4.05 -7.63 -8.35
C VAL A 56 3.61 -8.97 -8.92
N MET A 57 2.39 -9.35 -8.59
CA MET A 57 1.77 -10.62 -8.95
C MET A 57 0.71 -10.41 -10.03
N ARG A 58 0.49 -11.43 -10.86
CA ARG A 58 -0.65 -11.55 -11.77
C ARG A 58 -1.15 -12.98 -11.74
N ASP A 59 -2.41 -13.20 -11.38
CA ASP A 59 -3.01 -14.53 -11.30
C ASP A 59 -2.18 -15.53 -10.45
N GLY A 60 -1.56 -15.03 -9.37
CA GLY A 60 -0.70 -15.84 -8.49
C GLY A 60 0.72 -16.08 -9.01
N VAL A 61 1.10 -15.52 -10.17
CA VAL A 61 2.44 -15.62 -10.75
C VAL A 61 3.20 -14.30 -10.55
N LEU A 62 4.46 -14.37 -10.11
CA LEU A 62 5.34 -13.20 -9.98
C LEU A 62 5.69 -12.66 -11.38
N VAL A 63 5.32 -11.41 -11.65
CA VAL A 63 5.55 -10.73 -12.94
C VAL A 63 6.45 -9.51 -12.84
N GLY A 64 6.79 -9.07 -11.62
CA GLY A 64 7.71 -7.97 -11.38
C GLY A 64 7.96 -7.76 -9.89
N PHE A 65 8.84 -6.83 -9.57
CA PHE A 65 9.11 -6.45 -8.17
C PHE A 65 9.63 -5.01 -8.08
N VAL A 66 9.47 -4.43 -6.91
CA VAL A 66 10.12 -3.19 -6.48
C VAL A 66 11.30 -3.61 -5.60
N PRO A 67 12.55 -3.27 -5.95
CA PRO A 67 13.69 -3.58 -5.09
C PRO A 67 13.57 -2.82 -3.77
N VAL A 68 14.27 -3.30 -2.76
CA VAL A 68 14.44 -2.59 -1.48
C VAL A 68 14.80 -1.13 -1.73
N ILE A 69 14.01 -0.24 -1.13
CA ILE A 69 14.28 1.20 -1.14
C ILE A 69 15.36 1.48 -0.08
N GLU A 70 16.51 2.01 -0.47
CA GLU A 70 17.60 2.33 0.46
C GLU A 70 17.15 3.34 1.54
N GLY A 71 17.47 3.06 2.82
CA GLY A 71 17.10 3.88 3.97
C GLY A 71 15.62 3.81 4.37
N SER A 72 14.84 2.89 3.76
CA SER A 72 13.43 2.71 4.09
C SER A 72 13.16 2.05 5.44
N GLU A 73 14.20 1.49 6.08
CA GLU A 73 14.11 0.94 7.44
C GLU A 73 13.69 1.97 8.49
N ASP A 74 14.02 3.25 8.25
CA ASP A 74 13.73 4.38 9.13
C ASP A 74 12.52 5.19 8.67
N PHE A 75 11.82 4.76 7.61
CA PHE A 75 10.68 5.52 7.09
C PHE A 75 9.56 5.58 8.12
N ASP A 76 9.00 6.77 8.30
CA ASP A 76 7.72 6.93 8.98
C ASP A 76 6.55 6.51 8.08
N GLU A 77 5.33 6.51 8.62
CA GLU A 77 4.13 6.10 7.87
C GLU A 77 3.86 6.98 6.65
N SER A 78 4.14 8.28 6.75
CA SER A 78 3.93 9.22 5.65
C SER A 78 4.92 8.98 4.52
N GLN A 79 6.18 8.68 4.85
CA GLN A 79 7.23 8.32 3.89
C GLN A 79 6.94 7.00 3.20
N VAL A 80 6.40 6.00 3.93
CA VAL A 80 5.94 4.74 3.33
C VAL A 80 4.81 5.00 2.32
N VAL A 81 3.78 5.76 2.70
CA VAL A 81 2.66 6.10 1.80
C VAL A 81 3.16 6.86 0.57
N ASP A 82 4.05 7.84 0.76
CA ASP A 82 4.67 8.58 -0.34
C ASP A 82 5.47 7.68 -1.26
N ALA A 83 6.26 6.75 -0.72
CA ALA A 83 7.06 5.82 -1.49
C ALA A 83 6.18 4.89 -2.34
N ILE A 84 5.16 4.28 -1.73
CA ILE A 84 4.24 3.37 -2.42
C ILE A 84 3.47 4.10 -3.53
N ALA A 85 3.00 5.33 -3.27
CA ALA A 85 2.29 6.14 -4.25
C ALA A 85 3.18 6.64 -5.41
N ARG A 86 4.50 6.78 -5.18
CA ARG A 86 5.49 7.19 -6.18
C ARG A 86 6.01 6.04 -7.05
N THR A 87 5.72 4.80 -6.70
CA THR A 87 6.26 3.65 -7.42
C THR A 87 5.63 3.54 -8.81
N ASP A 88 6.50 3.42 -9.82
CA ASP A 88 6.10 3.08 -11.18
C ASP A 88 5.88 1.57 -11.31
N TYR A 89 4.63 1.12 -11.30
CA TYR A 89 4.32 -0.30 -11.51
C TYR A 89 4.24 -0.69 -12.99
N GLU A 90 4.43 0.21 -13.95
CA GLU A 90 4.37 -0.13 -15.38
C GLU A 90 5.61 -0.90 -15.84
N GLN A 91 6.72 -0.81 -15.10
CA GLN A 91 7.97 -1.51 -15.41
C GLN A 91 8.08 -2.85 -14.64
N PRO A 92 8.63 -3.91 -15.25
CA PRO A 92 8.82 -5.20 -14.57
C PRO A 92 9.81 -5.13 -13.40
N ILE A 93 10.77 -4.19 -13.46
CA ILE A 93 11.50 -3.72 -12.29
C ILE A 93 10.98 -2.31 -12.01
N ALA A 94 10.04 -2.24 -11.07
CA ALA A 94 9.41 -1.00 -10.69
C ALA A 94 10.45 -0.12 -9.98
N ARG A 95 10.68 1.09 -10.51
CA ARG A 95 11.57 2.08 -9.88
C ARG A 95 10.71 3.17 -9.27
N GLN A 96 11.13 3.70 -8.13
CA GLN A 96 10.47 4.85 -7.53
C GLN A 96 10.60 6.06 -8.49
N HIS A 97 9.48 6.69 -8.85
CA HIS A 97 9.56 7.97 -9.55
C HIS A 97 10.12 9.05 -8.61
N ARG A 98 10.95 9.94 -9.15
CA ARG A 98 11.49 11.10 -8.40
C ARG A 98 10.40 12.01 -7.85
N THR A 99 9.23 12.01 -8.48
CA THR A 99 8.08 12.86 -8.13
C THR A 99 6.83 12.00 -8.06
N ALA A 100 6.00 12.21 -7.04
CA ALA A 100 4.71 11.54 -6.93
C ALA A 100 3.79 11.93 -8.10
N PRO A 101 3.06 10.98 -8.71
CA PRO A 101 1.93 11.34 -9.55
C PRO A 101 0.95 12.23 -8.78
N PRO A 102 0.27 13.17 -9.46
CA PRO A 102 -0.77 13.95 -8.80
C PRO A 102 -1.84 13.02 -8.21
N PRO A 103 -2.34 13.30 -7.00
CA PRO A 103 -3.30 12.43 -6.33
C PRO A 103 -4.57 12.28 -7.17
N GLY A 104 -5.04 11.05 -7.30
CA GLY A 104 -6.32 10.75 -7.94
C GLY A 104 -7.50 11.11 -7.04
N PRO A 105 -8.75 11.00 -7.54
CA PRO A 105 -9.93 11.11 -6.68
C PRO A 105 -9.88 10.04 -5.58
N ALA A 106 -10.12 10.44 -4.32
CA ALA A 106 -10.09 9.55 -3.17
C ALA A 106 -11.04 8.35 -3.37
N LEU A 107 -10.53 7.15 -3.10
CA LEU A 107 -11.34 5.93 -3.14
C LEU A 107 -12.04 5.74 -1.79
N PRO A 108 -13.28 5.22 -1.76
CA PRO A 108 -13.97 4.97 -0.51
C PRO A 108 -13.15 3.97 0.35
N PRO A 109 -13.01 4.18 1.66
CA PRO A 109 -12.32 3.24 2.52
C PRO A 109 -13.01 1.87 2.49
N GLU A 110 -12.23 0.80 2.58
CA GLU A 110 -12.80 -0.53 2.71
C GLU A 110 -13.52 -0.70 4.05
N GLY A 111 -14.69 -1.36 4.04
CA GLY A 111 -15.55 -1.52 5.22
C GLY A 111 -16.85 -0.71 5.16
N GLY A 112 -17.53 -0.76 4.01
CA GLY A 112 -18.78 -0.04 3.72
C GLY A 112 -19.82 -0.02 4.86
N LEU A 113 -20.57 1.09 4.93
CA LEU A 113 -21.69 1.42 5.81
C LEU A 113 -21.47 1.37 7.34
N PHE A 114 -20.60 0.52 7.88
CA PHE A 114 -20.39 0.41 9.34
C PHE A 114 -19.60 1.58 9.92
N ARG A 115 -18.77 2.28 9.13
CA ARG A 115 -17.99 3.43 9.61
C ARG A 115 -18.79 4.73 9.70
N ARG A 116 -19.84 4.91 8.87
CA ARG A 116 -20.76 6.04 8.98
C ARG A 116 -21.51 6.08 10.33
N PHE A 117 -21.65 4.94 10.99
CA PHE A 117 -22.32 4.86 12.28
C PHE A 117 -21.40 5.21 13.47
N LEU A 118 -20.08 5.07 13.32
CA LEU A 118 -19.12 5.33 14.41
C LEU A 118 -18.60 6.78 14.45
N ASP A 119 -18.55 7.49 13.31
CA ASP A 119 -18.17 8.91 13.28
C ASP A 119 -19.24 9.86 13.87
N GLY A 120 -20.42 9.36 14.21
CA GLY A 120 -21.52 10.15 14.78
C GLY A 120 -21.38 10.51 16.27
N PHE A 121 -20.37 10.03 16.99
CA PHE A 121 -20.32 10.15 18.47
C PHE A 121 -19.09 10.84 19.07
N ARG A 122 -18.23 11.48 18.28
CA ARG A 122 -17.13 12.30 18.84
C ARG A 122 -17.09 13.71 18.24
N TYR A 123 -18.12 14.49 18.57
CA TYR A 123 -18.01 15.93 18.74
C TYR A 123 -18.54 16.31 20.13
N ARG A 124 -17.61 16.52 21.07
CA ARG A 124 -17.63 17.65 21.99
C ARG A 124 -16.27 17.86 22.61
#